data_AF-X0YB42-F1
#
_entry.id   AF-X0YB42-F1
#
_cell.length_a   1.000
_cell.length_b   1.000
_cell.length_c   1.000
_cell.angle_alpha   90.00
_cell.angle_beta   90.00
_cell.angle_gamma   90.00
#
_symmetry.space_group_name_H-M   'P 1'
#
loop_
_entity.id
_entity.type
_entity.pdbx_description
1 polymer ?
#
loop_
_entity_poly.entity_id
_entity_poly.type
_entity_poly.pdbx_seq_one_letter_code
_entity_poly.pdbx_strand_id
1 'polypeptide(L)'
;DHLILSIKRNKVKDIKQVIPKFYLSQCKQCGKCGEVCKFNAIAAVKGHYPIFVETPCNGCQACIISCPYDAIKKGERKVGEIFNGKKGNLNLVSAQIVPNYAISVFVVEKELEYTKTKQDDYDYIIIDTATGTHCNVIEALNKCDIIFAVTEPTPLGAHDLELILKLLKILNKNAKVVLNRSDIGNKKLIETLVKKYNTKITAEIP
;
A
#
# COMPACT_ATOMS: atom_id res chain seq x y z
N ASP A 1 1.78 -1.34 15.29
CA ASP A 1 1.33 -0.21 16.16
C ASP A 1 0.39 -0.60 17.28
N HIS A 2 -0.65 -1.40 17.06
CA HIS A 2 -1.61 -1.77 18.12
C HIS A 2 -0.97 -2.42 19.38
N LEU A 3 0.14 -3.14 19.21
CA LEU A 3 0.93 -3.67 20.33
C LEU A 3 1.63 -2.56 21.12
N ILE A 4 2.35 -1.67 20.43
CA ILE A 4 3.08 -0.54 21.01
C ILE A 4 2.11 0.42 21.73
N LEU A 5 0.98 0.72 21.08
CA LEU A 5 -0.04 1.62 21.62
C LEU A 5 -0.94 0.95 22.68
N SER A 6 -0.83 -0.38 22.83
CA SER A 6 -1.71 -1.21 23.68
C SER A 6 -3.19 -0.96 23.39
N ILE A 7 -3.56 -1.05 22.11
CA ILE A 7 -4.92 -0.84 21.61
C ILE A 7 -5.49 -2.17 21.13
N LYS A 8 -6.61 -2.60 21.73
CA LYS A 8 -7.37 -3.75 21.22
C LYS A 8 -8.03 -3.36 19.90
N ARG A 9 -7.85 -4.21 18.89
CA ARG A 9 -8.41 -4.03 17.55
C ARG A 9 -9.65 -4.91 17.35
N ASN A 10 -10.67 -4.36 16.71
CA ASN A 10 -11.85 -5.08 16.27
C ASN A 10 -11.95 -5.00 14.75
N LYS A 11 -12.24 -6.14 14.11
CA LYS A 11 -12.44 -6.19 12.66
C LYS A 11 -13.69 -5.37 12.29
N VAL A 12 -13.55 -4.53 11.26
CA VAL A 12 -14.65 -3.70 10.75
C VAL A 12 -15.09 -4.09 9.35
N LYS A 13 -14.17 -4.55 8.49
CA LYS A 13 -14.47 -4.80 7.08
C LYS A 13 -13.52 -5.82 6.46
N ASP A 14 -14.04 -6.66 5.55
CA ASP A 14 -13.21 -7.46 4.65
C ASP A 14 -12.76 -6.62 3.45
N ILE A 15 -11.49 -6.75 3.09
CA ILE A 15 -10.95 -6.24 1.83
C ILE A 15 -11.10 -7.33 0.79
N LYS A 16 -11.90 -7.04 -0.24
CA LYS A 16 -12.17 -7.96 -1.34
C LYS A 16 -11.59 -7.42 -2.64
N GLN A 17 -10.92 -8.30 -3.37
CA GLN A 17 -10.42 -8.03 -4.71
C GLN A 17 -11.33 -8.71 -5.73
N VAL A 18 -11.61 -8.01 -6.84
CA VAL A 18 -12.34 -8.58 -7.96
C VAL A 18 -11.47 -9.62 -8.67
N ILE A 19 -12.01 -10.81 -8.88
CA ILE A 19 -11.37 -11.91 -9.63
C ILE A 19 -12.34 -12.45 -10.69
N PRO A 20 -11.85 -13.12 -11.75
CA PRO A 20 -12.74 -13.74 -12.71
C PRO A 20 -13.50 -14.94 -12.11
N LYS A 21 -14.81 -14.99 -12.34
CA LYS A 21 -15.66 -16.17 -12.11
C LYS A 21 -16.09 -16.73 -13.46
N PHE A 22 -15.67 -17.96 -13.75
CA PHE A 22 -15.93 -18.62 -15.04
C PHE A 22 -17.27 -19.35 -15.04
N TYR A 23 -18.05 -19.16 -16.11
CA TYR A 23 -19.28 -19.90 -16.41
C TYR A 23 -19.00 -20.80 -17.61
N LEU A 24 -18.56 -22.04 -17.33
CA LEU A 24 -18.09 -22.96 -18.37
C LEU A 24 -19.18 -23.29 -19.40
N SER A 25 -20.47 -23.27 -19.01
CA SER A 25 -21.59 -23.46 -19.93
C SER A 25 -21.68 -22.41 -21.05
N GLN A 26 -21.15 -21.20 -20.83
CA GLN A 26 -21.13 -20.11 -21.81
C GLN A 26 -19.79 -20.03 -22.57
N CYS A 27 -18.76 -20.73 -22.09
CA CYS A 27 -17.42 -20.63 -22.63
C CYS A 27 -17.31 -21.38 -23.96
N LYS A 28 -16.93 -20.68 -25.03
CA LYS A 28 -16.61 -21.28 -26.35
C LYS A 28 -15.13 -21.64 -26.53
N GLN A 29 -14.38 -21.78 -25.42
CA GLN A 29 -12.99 -22.25 -25.42
C GLN A 29 -12.07 -21.50 -26.41
N CYS A 30 -12.29 -20.19 -26.56
CA CYS A 30 -11.61 -19.39 -27.58
C CYS A 30 -10.17 -18.99 -27.21
N GLY A 31 -9.75 -19.16 -25.96
CA GLY A 31 -8.39 -18.83 -25.49
C GLY A 31 -8.17 -17.36 -25.11
N LYS A 32 -9.06 -16.43 -25.47
CA LYS A 32 -8.82 -14.97 -25.34
C LYS A 32 -8.44 -14.50 -23.93
N CYS A 33 -9.02 -15.13 -22.91
CA CYS A 33 -8.75 -14.80 -21.50
C CYS A 33 -7.31 -15.08 -21.07
N GLY A 34 -6.64 -16.09 -21.66
CA GLY A 34 -5.22 -16.36 -21.44
C GLY A 34 -4.33 -15.34 -22.12
N GLU A 35 -4.64 -14.94 -23.35
CA GLU A 35 -3.85 -13.96 -24.13
C GLU A 35 -3.70 -12.61 -23.42
N VAL A 36 -4.77 -12.15 -22.75
CA VAL A 36 -4.77 -10.87 -22.04
C VAL A 36 -4.20 -10.97 -20.62
N CYS A 37 -3.94 -12.17 -20.10
CA CYS A 37 -3.52 -12.38 -18.73
C CYS A 37 -2.00 -12.21 -18.57
N LYS A 38 -1.54 -10.97 -18.35
CA LYS A 38 -0.10 -10.67 -18.15
C LYS A 38 0.51 -11.27 -16.87
N PHE A 39 -0.34 -11.71 -15.94
CA PHE A 39 0.08 -12.32 -14.68
C PHE A 39 0.10 -13.85 -14.72
N ASN A 40 -0.19 -14.46 -15.88
CA ASN A 40 -0.24 -15.91 -16.07
C ASN A 40 -1.17 -16.62 -15.06
N ALA A 41 -2.20 -15.92 -14.57
CA ALA A 41 -3.22 -16.48 -13.69
C ALA A 41 -4.23 -17.36 -14.44
N ILE A 42 -4.26 -17.29 -15.77
CA ILE A 42 -5.19 -18.05 -16.60
C ILE A 42 -4.38 -18.81 -17.65
N ALA A 43 -4.37 -20.13 -17.56
CA ALA A 43 -3.88 -21.00 -18.62
C ALA A 43 -5.05 -21.34 -19.56
N ALA A 44 -5.00 -20.86 -20.80
CA ALA A 44 -6.05 -21.09 -21.78
C ALA A 44 -5.47 -21.55 -23.12
N VAL A 45 -5.93 -22.71 -23.60
CA VAL A 45 -5.60 -23.26 -24.92
C VAL A 45 -6.89 -23.35 -25.72
N LYS A 46 -6.85 -22.93 -26.99
CA LYS A 46 -8.02 -22.98 -27.88
C LYS A 46 -8.56 -24.41 -27.97
N GLY A 47 -9.87 -24.56 -27.82
CA GLY A 47 -10.54 -25.88 -27.80
C GLY A 47 -10.57 -26.57 -26.42
N HIS A 48 -9.96 -25.96 -25.39
CA HIS A 48 -10.00 -26.45 -24.02
C HIS A 48 -10.57 -25.41 -23.07
N TYR A 49 -11.13 -25.87 -21.95
CA TYR A 49 -11.57 -24.95 -20.89
C TYR A 49 -10.35 -24.31 -20.20
N PRO A 50 -10.43 -23.02 -19.86
CA PRO A 50 -9.35 -22.33 -19.18
C PRO A 50 -9.20 -22.82 -17.74
N ILE A 51 -7.96 -22.88 -17.26
CA ILE A 51 -7.61 -23.13 -15.86
C ILE A 51 -7.26 -21.80 -15.23
N PHE A 52 -7.92 -21.47 -14.12
CA PHE A 52 -7.67 -20.24 -13.36
C PHE A 52 -6.96 -20.57 -12.05
N VAL A 53 -5.80 -19.96 -11.84
CA VAL A 53 -5.04 -20.00 -10.59
C VAL A 53 -5.22 -18.65 -9.90
N GLU A 54 -5.86 -18.67 -8.74
CA GLU A 54 -6.23 -17.45 -8.04
C GLU A 54 -5.02 -16.62 -7.60
N THR A 55 -4.05 -17.24 -6.93
CA THR A 55 -2.93 -16.55 -6.25
C THR A 55 -2.18 -15.51 -7.10
N PRO A 56 -1.76 -15.79 -8.35
CA PRO A 56 -1.06 -14.81 -9.19
C PRO A 56 -1.97 -13.73 -9.79
N CYS A 57 -3.30 -13.87 -9.71
CA CYS A 57 -4.21 -12.87 -10.26
C CYS A 57 -4.10 -11.55 -9.50
N ASN A 58 -3.95 -10.43 -10.20
CA ASN A 58 -3.93 -9.10 -9.59
C ASN A 58 -5.27 -8.34 -9.70
N GLY A 59 -6.32 -8.99 -10.21
CA GLY A 59 -7.65 -8.39 -10.32
C GLY A 59 -7.77 -7.28 -11.36
N CYS A 60 -6.93 -7.25 -12.40
CA CYS A 60 -6.99 -6.23 -13.47
C CYS A 60 -8.26 -6.29 -14.34
N GLN A 61 -9.08 -7.34 -14.21
CA GLN A 61 -10.34 -7.55 -14.94
C GLN A 61 -10.23 -7.65 -16.47
N ALA A 62 -9.01 -7.64 -17.05
CA ALA A 62 -8.81 -7.69 -18.50
C ALA A 62 -9.51 -8.91 -19.15
N CYS A 63 -9.46 -10.08 -18.50
CA CYS A 63 -10.12 -11.30 -18.98
C CYS A 63 -11.66 -11.21 -18.99
N ILE A 64 -12.25 -10.45 -18.06
CA ILE A 64 -13.70 -10.20 -18.00
C ILE A 64 -14.09 -9.33 -19.20
N ILE A 65 -13.38 -8.22 -19.38
CA ILE A 65 -13.63 -7.26 -20.45
C ILE A 65 -13.40 -7.88 -21.83
N SER A 66 -12.38 -8.72 -21.98
CA SER A 66 -12.00 -9.31 -23.26
C SER A 66 -12.83 -10.53 -23.66
N CYS A 67 -13.74 -11.02 -22.82
CA CYS A 67 -14.48 -12.25 -23.11
C CYS A 67 -15.62 -11.96 -24.11
N PRO A 68 -15.56 -12.45 -25.36
CA PRO A 68 -16.58 -12.13 -26.36
C PRO A 68 -17.89 -12.92 -26.16
N TYR A 69 -17.90 -13.91 -25.27
CA TYR A 69 -19.04 -14.77 -24.98
C TYR A 69 -19.63 -14.54 -23.59
N ASP A 70 -19.17 -13.50 -22.89
CA ASP A 70 -19.67 -13.14 -21.57
C ASP A 70 -19.55 -14.26 -20.50
N ALA A 71 -18.67 -15.23 -20.77
CA ALA A 71 -18.47 -16.44 -19.96
C ALA A 71 -17.63 -16.20 -18.70
N ILE A 72 -17.19 -14.97 -18.45
CA ILE A 72 -16.38 -14.59 -17.29
C ILE A 72 -17.03 -13.38 -16.65
N LYS A 73 -17.45 -13.51 -15.39
CA LYS A 73 -18.06 -12.42 -14.61
C LYS A 73 -17.17 -11.99 -13.46
N LYS A 74 -17.56 -10.90 -12.80
CA LYS A 74 -16.94 -10.47 -11.54
C LYS A 74 -17.27 -11.48 -10.44
N GLY A 75 -16.24 -12.10 -9.89
CA GLY A 75 -16.24 -12.75 -8.60
C GLY A 75 -15.42 -11.93 -7.60
N GLU A 76 -15.37 -12.39 -6.36
CA GLU A 76 -14.63 -11.72 -5.30
C GLU A 76 -13.79 -12.74 -4.52
N ARG A 77 -12.61 -12.29 -4.13
CA ARG A 77 -11.72 -12.99 -3.21
C ARG A 77 -11.41 -12.08 -2.05
N LYS A 78 -11.41 -12.61 -0.82
CA LYS A 78 -10.90 -11.89 0.35
C LYS A 78 -9.38 -11.85 0.32
N VAL A 79 -8.80 -10.65 0.35
CA VAL A 79 -7.35 -10.43 0.33
C VAL A 79 -6.83 -9.75 1.60
N GLY A 80 -7.72 -9.19 2.43
CA GLY A 80 -7.32 -8.55 3.68
C GLY A 80 -8.50 -8.21 4.56
N GLU A 81 -8.20 -7.57 5.69
CA GLU A 81 -9.16 -7.15 6.70
C GLU A 81 -8.75 -5.77 7.22
N ILE A 82 -9.73 -4.90 7.45
CA ILE A 82 -9.55 -3.61 8.13
C ILE A 82 -10.01 -3.76 9.57
N PHE A 83 -9.27 -3.14 10.48
CA PHE A 83 -9.51 -3.11 11.91
C PHE A 83 -9.53 -1.68 12.43
N ASN A 84 -10.38 -1.45 13.44
CA ASN A 84 -10.33 -0.24 14.27
C ASN A 84 -10.03 -0.59 15.72
N GLY A 85 -9.35 0.32 16.41
CA GLY A 85 -9.21 0.31 17.85
C GLY A 85 -9.17 1.72 18.39
N LYS A 86 -9.63 1.93 19.63
CA LYS A 86 -9.69 3.26 20.25
C LYS A 86 -9.06 3.22 21.64
N LYS A 87 -8.32 4.27 22.00
CA LYS A 87 -7.80 4.51 23.34
C LYS A 87 -7.75 6.02 23.63
N GLY A 88 -8.62 6.48 24.53
CA GLY A 88 -8.83 7.91 24.74
C GLY A 88 -9.25 8.62 23.45
N ASN A 89 -8.51 9.67 23.09
CA ASN A 89 -8.73 10.45 21.86
C ASN A 89 -8.03 9.89 20.63
N LEU A 90 -7.27 8.78 20.76
CA LEU A 90 -6.59 8.14 19.65
C LEU A 90 -7.46 7.04 19.05
N ASN A 91 -7.71 7.14 17.75
CA ASN A 91 -8.30 6.08 16.95
C ASN A 91 -7.23 5.49 16.01
N LEU A 92 -7.06 4.19 16.09
CA LEU A 92 -6.13 3.43 15.28
C LEU A 92 -6.92 2.67 14.22
N VAL A 93 -6.74 3.08 12.96
CA VAL A 93 -7.11 2.28 11.79
C VAL A 93 -5.88 1.45 11.40
N SER A 94 -6.09 0.19 11.06
CA SER A 94 -5.04 -0.67 10.51
C SER A 94 -5.63 -1.70 9.56
N ALA A 95 -4.89 -2.12 8.54
CA ALA A 95 -5.26 -3.27 7.73
C ALA A 95 -4.26 -4.43 7.85
N GLN A 96 -4.73 -5.64 7.56
CA GLN A 96 -3.92 -6.85 7.53
C GLN A 96 -4.24 -7.65 6.28
N ILE A 97 -3.19 -8.08 5.58
CA ILE A 97 -3.34 -8.95 4.42
C ILE A 97 -3.62 -10.40 4.86
N VAL A 98 -4.43 -11.11 4.08
CA VAL A 98 -4.55 -12.57 4.22
C VAL A 98 -3.24 -13.19 3.69
N PRO A 99 -2.62 -14.14 4.40
CA PRO A 99 -1.38 -14.78 3.96
C PRO A 99 -1.47 -15.35 2.53
N ASN A 100 -0.31 -15.45 1.86
CA ASN A 100 -0.14 -15.98 0.51
C ASN A 100 -0.63 -15.10 -0.64
N TYR A 101 -1.10 -13.87 -0.38
CA TYR A 101 -1.43 -12.90 -1.43
C TYR A 101 -0.37 -11.81 -1.53
N ALA A 102 0.21 -11.62 -2.71
CA ALA A 102 1.17 -10.55 -3.00
C ALA A 102 0.48 -9.23 -3.41
N ILE A 103 -0.46 -8.74 -2.59
CA ILE A 103 -1.38 -7.63 -2.94
C ILE A 103 -1.38 -6.53 -1.87
N SER A 104 -0.19 -6.24 -1.31
CA SER A 104 -0.03 -5.29 -0.20
C SER A 104 -0.47 -3.86 -0.56
N VAL A 105 -0.19 -3.39 -1.78
CA VAL A 105 -0.55 -2.04 -2.23
C VAL A 105 -2.06 -1.82 -2.21
N PHE A 106 -2.83 -2.79 -2.70
CA PHE A 106 -4.30 -2.69 -2.70
C PHE A 106 -4.88 -2.70 -1.28
N VAL A 107 -4.25 -3.44 -0.35
CA VAL A 107 -4.67 -3.43 1.06
C VAL A 107 -4.43 -2.05 1.68
N VAL A 108 -3.27 -1.44 1.43
CA VAL A 108 -2.96 -0.06 1.88
C VAL A 108 -3.93 0.95 1.25
N GLU A 109 -4.21 0.84 -0.04
CA GLU A 109 -5.20 1.71 -0.71
C GLU A 109 -6.56 1.63 -0.02
N LYS A 110 -7.04 0.42 0.29
CA LYS A 110 -8.34 0.22 0.97
C LYS A 110 -8.34 0.65 2.43
N GLU A 111 -7.21 0.55 3.11
CA GLU A 111 -7.02 1.14 4.44
C GLU A 111 -7.16 2.66 4.38
N LEU A 112 -6.44 3.33 3.47
CA LEU A 112 -6.46 4.78 3.32
C LEU A 112 -7.84 5.29 2.87
N GLU A 113 -8.51 4.60 1.95
CA GLU A 113 -9.90 4.91 1.58
C GLU A 113 -10.84 4.84 2.78
N TYR A 114 -10.71 3.80 3.62
CA TYR A 114 -11.51 3.68 4.82
C TYR A 114 -11.19 4.79 5.83
N THR A 115 -9.92 5.10 6.05
CA THR A 115 -9.50 6.19 6.94
C THR A 115 -10.08 7.53 6.50
N LYS A 116 -10.11 7.82 5.19
CA LYS A 116 -10.73 9.04 4.66
C LYS A 116 -12.20 9.19 5.02
N THR A 117 -12.96 8.11 5.15
CA THR A 117 -14.37 8.18 5.58
C THR A 117 -14.56 8.69 7.01
N LYS A 118 -13.47 8.75 7.79
CA LYS A 118 -13.44 9.23 9.18
C LYS A 118 -12.69 10.55 9.34
N GLN A 119 -12.25 11.17 8.26
CA GLN A 119 -11.37 12.35 8.35
C GLN A 119 -12.04 13.54 9.04
N ASP A 120 -13.35 13.71 8.86
CA ASP A 120 -14.09 14.85 9.43
C ASP A 120 -14.29 14.72 10.96
N ASP A 121 -14.02 13.54 11.52
CA ASP A 121 -14.11 13.29 12.96
C ASP A 121 -12.82 13.70 13.72
N TYR A 122 -11.75 14.08 13.02
CA TYR A 122 -10.42 14.32 13.60
C TYR A 122 -9.71 15.53 12.99
N ASP A 123 -9.04 16.31 13.82
CA ASP A 123 -8.21 17.44 13.36
C ASP A 123 -6.96 16.99 12.58
N TYR A 124 -6.43 15.80 12.92
CA TYR A 124 -5.21 15.26 12.35
C TYR A 124 -5.31 13.75 12.13
N ILE A 125 -4.83 13.30 10.98
CA ILE A 125 -4.57 11.89 10.68
C ILE A 125 -3.06 11.71 10.55
N ILE A 126 -2.51 10.78 11.35
CA ILE A 126 -1.11 10.37 11.26
C ILE A 126 -1.06 9.06 10.50
N ILE A 127 -0.36 9.04 9.37
CA ILE A 127 -0.11 7.85 8.58
C ILE A 127 1.30 7.36 8.88
N ASP A 128 1.40 6.23 9.58
CA ASP A 128 2.68 5.54 9.78
C ASP A 128 2.98 4.69 8.54
N THR A 129 4.11 4.96 7.90
CA THR A 129 4.47 4.30 6.64
C THR A 129 5.36 3.09 6.88
N ALA A 130 5.28 2.10 5.99
CA ALA A 130 6.28 1.04 5.93
C ALA A 130 7.70 1.62 5.69
N THR A 131 8.73 0.83 5.99
CA THR A 131 10.12 1.22 5.72
C THR A 131 10.45 1.17 4.23
N GLY A 132 11.48 1.93 3.82
CA GLY A 132 12.00 1.93 2.45
C GLY A 132 11.20 2.79 1.47
N THR A 133 11.30 2.48 0.18
CA THR A 133 10.75 3.30 -0.93
C THR A 133 9.79 2.50 -1.84
N HIS A 134 9.16 1.46 -1.28
CA HIS A 134 8.27 0.56 -2.02
C HIS A 134 6.90 1.20 -2.33
N CYS A 135 6.12 0.55 -3.20
CA CYS A 135 4.81 1.07 -3.64
C CYS A 135 3.84 1.37 -2.49
N ASN A 136 3.91 0.65 -1.37
CA ASN A 136 3.09 0.93 -0.18
C ASN A 136 3.41 2.32 0.42
N VAL A 137 4.69 2.68 0.43
CA VAL A 137 5.17 3.98 0.93
C VAL A 137 4.71 5.08 -0.02
N ILE A 138 4.83 4.85 -1.33
CA ILE A 138 4.36 5.80 -2.35
C ILE A 138 2.86 6.07 -2.21
N GLU A 139 2.05 5.02 -2.04
CA GLU A 139 0.59 5.17 -1.90
C GLU A 139 0.23 6.01 -0.67
N ALA A 140 0.90 5.78 0.47
CA ALA A 140 0.73 6.58 1.68
C ALA A 140 1.15 8.05 1.46
N LEU A 141 2.37 8.28 0.95
CA LEU A 141 2.90 9.64 0.70
C LEU A 141 2.02 10.45 -0.27
N ASN A 142 1.39 9.79 -1.25
CA ASN A 142 0.49 10.43 -2.18
C ASN A 142 -0.77 11.01 -1.52
N LYS A 143 -1.23 10.43 -0.41
CA LYS A 143 -2.40 10.93 0.33
C LYS A 143 -2.06 11.94 1.44
N CYS A 144 -0.78 12.18 1.72
CA CYS A 144 -0.36 13.11 2.77
C CYS A 144 -0.26 14.56 2.27
N ASP A 145 -0.75 15.49 3.09
CA ASP A 145 -0.58 16.94 2.91
C ASP A 145 0.79 17.43 3.42
N ILE A 146 1.25 16.85 4.54
CA ILE A 146 2.53 17.15 5.16
C ILE A 146 3.27 15.84 5.36
N ILE A 147 4.56 15.83 4.98
CA ILE A 147 5.43 14.65 5.08
C ILE A 147 6.55 14.97 6.06
N PHE A 148 6.73 14.10 7.04
CA PHE A 148 7.87 14.12 7.95
C PHE A 148 8.81 12.97 7.62
N ALA A 149 10.04 13.29 7.24
CA ALA A 149 11.10 12.30 7.08
C ALA A 149 11.87 12.21 8.40
N VAL A 150 11.63 11.14 9.15
CA VAL A 150 12.29 10.88 10.43
C VAL A 150 13.58 10.11 10.17
N THR A 151 14.70 10.59 10.70
CA THR A 151 16.01 9.94 10.55
C THR A 151 16.83 10.05 11.84
N GLU A 152 17.93 9.31 11.92
CA GLU A 152 18.92 9.40 13.00
C GLU A 152 20.26 9.93 12.45
N PRO A 153 21.08 10.63 13.25
CA PRO A 153 22.39 11.17 12.86
C PRO A 153 23.49 10.09 12.74
N THR A 154 23.18 9.00 12.04
CA THR A 154 24.06 7.87 11.74
C THR A 154 24.30 7.75 10.24
N PRO A 155 25.38 7.07 9.78
CA PRO A 155 25.59 6.84 8.35
C PRO A 155 24.42 6.10 7.66
N LEU A 156 23.80 5.15 8.37
CA LEU A 156 22.62 4.43 7.87
C LEU A 156 21.40 5.35 7.78
N GLY A 157 21.11 6.13 8.83
CA GLY A 157 20.02 7.10 8.82
C GLY A 157 20.16 8.14 7.71
N ALA A 158 21.39 8.59 7.43
CA ALA A 158 21.69 9.49 6.32
C ALA A 158 21.42 8.82 4.96
N HIS A 159 21.81 7.56 4.78
CA HIS A 159 21.53 6.81 3.56
C HIS A 159 20.02 6.66 3.30
N ASP A 160 19.27 6.23 4.31
CA ASP A 160 17.83 6.03 4.23
C ASP A 160 17.08 7.35 3.98
N LEU A 161 17.51 8.43 4.66
CA LEU A 161 17.00 9.78 4.42
C LEU A 161 17.22 10.19 2.96
N GLU A 162 18.40 9.95 2.40
CA GLU A 162 18.68 10.30 1.01
C GLU A 162 17.76 9.55 0.04
N LEU A 163 17.49 8.27 0.27
CA LEU A 163 16.57 7.48 -0.55
C LEU A 163 15.14 8.06 -0.53
N ILE A 164 14.64 8.41 0.65
CA ILE A 164 13.31 9.02 0.81
C ILE A 164 13.26 10.40 0.15
N LEU A 165 14.28 11.25 0.33
CA LEU A 165 14.35 12.56 -0.31
C LEU A 165 14.42 12.47 -1.85
N LYS A 166 15.13 11.48 -2.39
CA LYS A 166 15.13 11.18 -3.84
C LYS A 166 13.73 10.78 -4.32
N LEU A 167 13.05 9.90 -3.60
CA LEU A 167 11.69 9.49 -3.94
C LEU A 167 10.74 10.69 -3.93
N LEU A 168 10.78 11.51 -2.88
CA LEU A 168 9.94 12.70 -2.76
C LEU A 168 10.18 13.71 -3.88
N LYS A 169 11.43 13.88 -4.32
CA LYS A 169 11.75 14.69 -5.48
C LYS A 169 11.08 14.17 -6.77
N ILE A 170 11.06 12.85 -6.97
CA ILE A 170 10.37 12.21 -8.12
C ILE A 170 8.86 12.42 -8.02
N LEU A 171 8.30 12.33 -6.82
CA LEU A 171 6.87 12.57 -6.54
C LEU A 171 6.49 14.06 -6.51
N ASN A 172 7.45 14.97 -6.76
CA ASN A 172 7.28 16.42 -6.65
C ASN A 172 6.65 16.85 -5.31
N LYS A 173 7.10 16.23 -4.21
CA LYS A 173 6.65 16.47 -2.84
C LYS A 173 7.82 16.92 -1.98
N ASN A 174 7.53 17.74 -0.98
CA ASN A 174 8.51 18.19 0.00
C ASN A 174 8.27 17.49 1.34
N ALA A 175 9.34 17.19 2.06
CA ALA A 175 9.27 16.72 3.44
C ALA A 175 9.98 17.67 4.39
N LYS A 176 9.48 17.71 5.63
CA LYS A 176 10.17 18.28 6.79
C LYS A 176 11.01 17.18 7.42
N VAL A 177 12.27 17.46 7.73
CA VAL A 177 13.14 16.45 8.36
C VAL A 177 13.02 16.55 9.87
N VAL A 178 12.83 15.40 10.53
CA VAL A 178 12.87 15.26 11.98
C VAL A 178 14.08 14.41 12.32
N LEU A 179 14.97 14.96 13.14
CA LEU A 179 16.14 14.23 13.62
C LEU A 179 15.80 13.55 14.94
N ASN A 180 15.54 12.26 14.89
CA ASN A 180 15.37 11.41 16.06
C ASN A 180 16.73 10.99 16.64
N ARG A 181 16.80 10.76 17.96
CA ARG A 181 18.04 10.47 18.68
C ARG A 181 19.13 11.47 18.32
N SER A 182 18.81 12.75 18.47
CA SER A 182 19.67 13.83 18.01
C SER A 182 20.95 14.01 18.85
N ASP A 183 21.02 13.35 20.00
CA ASP A 183 22.14 13.32 20.93
C ASP A 183 23.23 12.29 20.55
N ILE A 184 22.93 11.33 19.67
CA ILE A 184 23.90 10.36 19.17
C ILE A 184 24.58 10.85 17.88
N GLY A 185 25.78 10.33 17.59
CA GLY A 185 26.40 10.45 16.27
C GLY A 185 26.79 11.87 15.82
N ASN A 186 26.84 12.08 14.50
CA ASN A 186 27.29 13.33 13.88
C ASN A 186 26.28 13.81 12.83
N LYS A 187 25.70 14.99 13.09
CA LYS A 187 24.65 15.60 12.26
C LYS A 187 25.12 16.10 10.89
N LYS A 188 26.44 16.24 10.67
CA LYS A 188 27.02 16.85 9.47
C LYS A 188 26.54 16.19 8.16
N LEU A 189 26.36 14.88 8.16
CA LEU A 189 25.82 14.15 6.99
C LEU A 189 24.37 14.57 6.71
N ILE A 190 23.53 14.62 7.75
CA ILE A 190 22.13 15.03 7.64
C ILE A 190 22.04 16.49 7.18
N GLU A 191 22.82 17.39 7.77
CA GLU A 191 22.87 18.81 7.39
C GLU A 191 23.27 19.01 5.92
N THR A 192 24.19 18.19 5.43
CA THR A 192 24.60 18.21 4.02
C THR A 192 23.47 17.75 3.11
N LEU A 193 22.75 16.70 3.50
CA LEU A 193 21.61 16.18 2.75
C LEU A 193 20.44 17.17 2.71
N VAL A 194 20.06 17.78 3.85
CA VAL A 194 18.94 18.72 3.85
C VAL A 194 19.22 19.93 2.96
N LYS A 195 20.45 20.44 2.94
CA LYS A 195 20.89 21.50 2.00
C LYS A 195 20.80 21.04 0.55
N LYS A 196 21.30 19.84 0.23
CA LYS A 196 21.28 19.27 -1.14
C LYS A 196 19.86 19.14 -1.70
N TYR A 197 18.88 18.82 -0.87
CA TYR A 197 17.47 18.63 -1.28
C TYR A 197 16.60 19.86 -1.01
N ASN A 198 17.19 21.00 -0.65
CA ASN A 198 16.47 22.24 -0.33
C ASN A 198 15.36 22.05 0.73
N THR A 199 15.67 21.27 1.77
CA THR A 199 14.82 21.05 2.94
C THR A 199 15.56 21.49 4.22
N LYS A 200 14.90 21.38 5.37
CA LYS A 200 15.46 21.73 6.68
C LYS A 200 15.06 20.73 7.76
N ILE A 201 15.94 20.59 8.74
CA ILE A 201 15.61 19.96 10.02
C ILE A 201 14.61 20.89 10.73
N THR A 202 13.42 20.37 11.00
CA THR A 202 12.31 21.13 11.60
C THR A 202 12.15 20.82 13.09
N ALA A 203 12.60 19.64 13.53
CA ALA A 203 12.60 19.25 14.92
C ALA A 203 13.76 18.28 15.20
N GLU A 204 14.22 18.30 16.45
CA GLU A 204 15.19 17.37 16.99
C GLU A 204 14.59 16.72 18.23
N ILE A 205 14.70 15.40 18.33
CA ILE A 205 14.24 14.61 19.47
C ILE A 205 15.50 13.95 20.05
N PRO A 206 15.91 14.29 21.29
CA PRO A 206 17.00 13.60 21.99
C PRO A 206 16.67 12.12 22.20
#